data_AF-A0A7X7WEK8-F1
#
_entry.id   AF-A0A7X7WEK8-F1
#
_cell.length_a   1.000
_cell.length_b   1.000
_cell.length_c   1.000
_cell.angle_alpha   90.00
_cell.angle_beta   90.00
_cell.angle_gamma   90.00
#
_symmetry.space_group_name_H-M   'P 1'
#
loop_
_entity.id
_entity.type
_entity.pdbx_description
1 polymer ?
#
loop_
_entity_poly.entity_id
_entity_poly.type
_entity_poly.pdbx_seq_one_letter_code
_entity_poly.pdbx_strand_id
1 'polypeptide(L)'
;MKKMLVLSLVFSLAAAVYADVNFDQGVNTSEIINAPHNDYYIPTPVPGRFGRYTRDCARFTFGPSDNDIMSEKVWLRSQEYVQECHTYYVPGPNGQQIPHQNCYERPGMSWNQQAQINIKARKLWPWERETFEVCLEGPWMDIYKYEAAYKYTTRKIGNYDPMFELTPQYKVAMNPDLAGLEIGTFSYDKNTKKYTFKVNDKWAKEYAGEKVYIKVELKKSISNWFDSSKGEKEFTFDVADSYEMVFGEEDLVKPQANSDDTYRNEKLFDTKGMYLKWGFKRLGKISTDKYMDKGDTQVIQTK
;
A
#
# COMPACT_ATOMS: atom_id res chain seq x y z
N MET A 1 59.47 -39.09 34.21
CA MET A 1 59.88 -39.91 33.04
C MET A 1 58.76 -39.85 32.00
N LYS A 2 59.12 -39.54 30.74
CA LYS A 2 58.37 -39.71 29.46
C LYS A 2 56.90 -39.23 29.44
N LYS A 3 56.54 -38.02 28.98
CA LYS A 3 56.50 -37.52 27.58
C LYS A 3 56.10 -38.59 26.54
N MET A 4 54.86 -38.50 26.03
CA MET A 4 54.59 -38.76 24.61
C MET A 4 53.38 -37.94 24.12
N LEU A 5 53.70 -36.99 23.25
CA LEU A 5 52.82 -36.30 22.32
C LEU A 5 52.36 -37.29 21.23
N VAL A 6 51.08 -37.26 20.86
CA VAL A 6 50.64 -37.69 19.52
C VAL A 6 49.84 -36.54 18.92
N LEU A 7 50.50 -35.86 17.98
CA LEU A 7 49.99 -34.81 17.13
C LEU A 7 49.34 -35.50 15.92
N SER A 8 48.01 -35.44 15.81
CA SER A 8 47.26 -35.89 14.63
C SER A 8 46.79 -34.66 13.85
N LEU A 9 47.63 -34.24 12.91
CA LEU A 9 47.37 -33.17 11.95
C LEU A 9 46.50 -33.74 10.82
N VAL A 10 45.19 -33.45 10.81
CA VAL A 10 44.31 -33.73 9.67
C VAL A 10 44.04 -32.39 8.96
N PHE A 11 44.83 -32.13 7.93
CA PHE A 11 44.53 -31.12 6.91
C PHE A 11 43.41 -31.66 6.01
N SER A 12 42.18 -31.28 6.25
CA SER A 12 41.12 -31.37 5.24
C SER A 12 41.17 -30.12 4.37
N LEU A 13 41.73 -30.27 3.16
CA LEU A 13 41.66 -29.27 2.10
C LEU A 13 40.19 -28.94 1.79
N ALA A 14 39.84 -27.66 1.92
CA ALA A 14 38.65 -27.09 1.32
C ALA A 14 38.87 -27.00 -0.20
N ALA A 15 38.24 -27.88 -0.98
CA ALA A 15 38.04 -27.65 -2.40
C ALA A 15 36.86 -26.68 -2.56
N ALA A 16 37.15 -25.39 -2.57
CA ALA A 16 36.24 -24.40 -3.11
C ALA A 16 36.21 -24.60 -4.63
N VAL A 17 35.20 -25.32 -5.12
CA VAL A 17 34.84 -25.27 -6.55
C VAL A 17 34.21 -23.90 -6.75
N TYR A 18 35.04 -22.94 -7.15
CA TYR A 18 34.56 -21.74 -7.81
C TYR A 18 33.92 -22.20 -9.13
N ALA A 19 32.59 -22.27 -9.15
CA ALA A 19 31.87 -22.22 -10.40
C ALA A 19 32.15 -20.84 -10.99
N ASP A 20 33.09 -20.78 -11.92
CA ASP A 20 33.30 -19.63 -12.78
C ASP A 20 31.99 -19.39 -13.54
N VAL A 21 31.22 -18.41 -13.08
CA VAL A 21 30.02 -17.96 -13.77
C VAL A 21 30.54 -17.17 -14.97
N ASN A 22 30.66 -17.85 -16.11
CA ASN A 22 31.07 -17.24 -17.36
C ASN A 22 29.94 -16.33 -17.86
N PHE A 23 30.02 -15.04 -17.54
CA PHE A 23 29.10 -14.00 -18.02
C PHE A 23 29.34 -13.62 -19.49
N ASP A 24 30.32 -14.21 -20.18
CA ASP A 24 30.56 -14.06 -21.63
C ASP A 24 29.78 -15.06 -22.48
N GLN A 25 28.89 -15.87 -21.89
CA GLN A 25 27.80 -16.47 -22.67
C GLN A 25 26.81 -15.36 -23.00
N GLY A 26 27.10 -14.63 -24.08
CA GLY A 26 26.22 -13.63 -24.66
C GLY A 26 24.80 -14.17 -24.70
N VAL A 27 23.96 -13.63 -23.82
CA VAL A 27 22.52 -13.89 -23.84
C VAL A 27 22.08 -13.53 -25.25
N ASN A 28 21.69 -14.54 -26.02
CA ASN A 28 21.22 -14.37 -27.37
C ASN A 28 19.86 -13.66 -27.29
N THR A 29 19.90 -12.33 -27.18
CA THR A 29 18.69 -11.50 -27.01
C THR A 29 17.74 -11.66 -28.18
N SER A 30 18.20 -12.13 -29.34
CA SER A 30 17.33 -12.48 -30.46
C SER A 30 16.42 -13.69 -30.21
N GLU A 31 16.72 -14.59 -29.27
CA GLU A 31 15.81 -15.69 -28.93
C GLU A 31 14.71 -15.27 -27.95
N ILE A 32 14.99 -14.30 -27.07
CA ILE A 32 13.97 -13.72 -26.17
C ILE A 32 13.03 -12.78 -26.95
N ILE A 33 13.53 -12.12 -28.00
CA ILE A 33 12.74 -11.23 -28.86
C ILE A 33 11.87 -12.02 -29.87
N ASN A 34 12.27 -13.25 -30.24
CA ASN A 34 11.55 -14.07 -31.23
C ASN A 34 10.66 -15.17 -30.63
N ALA A 35 10.32 -15.10 -29.34
CA ALA A 35 9.24 -15.92 -28.81
C ALA A 35 7.97 -15.59 -29.62
N PRO A 36 7.32 -16.57 -30.28
CA PRO A 36 6.16 -16.30 -31.12
C PRO A 36 5.09 -15.63 -30.24
N HIS A 37 4.85 -14.35 -30.52
CA HIS A 37 3.62 -13.71 -30.13
C HIS A 37 2.52 -14.59 -30.73
N ASN A 38 1.82 -15.32 -29.88
CA ASN A 38 0.61 -16.00 -30.26
C ASN A 38 -0.37 -14.88 -30.63
N ASP A 39 -0.36 -14.50 -31.91
CA ASP A 39 -1.25 -13.51 -32.52
C ASP A 39 -2.66 -14.08 -32.52
N TYR A 40 -3.26 -14.14 -31.34
CA TYR A 40 -4.67 -14.37 -31.19
C TYR A 40 -5.38 -13.11 -31.69
N TYR A 41 -6.34 -13.33 -32.58
CA TYR A 41 -7.31 -12.34 -32.99
C TYR A 41 -8.11 -11.92 -31.74
N ILE A 42 -7.62 -10.90 -31.03
CA ILE A 42 -8.44 -10.12 -30.12
C ILE A 42 -9.41 -9.39 -31.03
N PRO A 43 -10.72 -9.65 -30.96
CA PRO A 43 -11.66 -8.90 -31.76
C PRO A 43 -11.50 -7.42 -31.41
N THR A 44 -10.91 -6.66 -32.34
CA THR A 44 -10.80 -5.22 -32.21
C THR A 44 -12.22 -4.68 -32.06
N PRO A 45 -12.47 -3.75 -31.12
CA PRO A 45 -13.79 -3.15 -30.97
C PRO A 45 -14.23 -2.64 -32.34
N VAL A 46 -15.38 -3.15 -32.82
CA VAL A 46 -15.87 -2.85 -34.16
C VAL A 46 -16.02 -1.32 -34.27
N PRO A 47 -15.28 -0.66 -35.19
CA PRO A 47 -15.37 0.79 -35.34
C PRO A 47 -16.81 1.19 -35.63
N GLY A 48 -17.37 2.09 -34.81
CA GLY A 48 -18.75 2.56 -34.94
C GLY A 48 -19.77 1.90 -34.01
N ARG A 49 -19.40 0.91 -33.19
CA ARG A 49 -20.22 0.47 -32.05
C ARG A 49 -19.90 1.30 -30.81
N PHE A 50 -20.81 2.20 -30.44
CA PHE A 50 -20.86 2.77 -29.09
C PHE A 50 -21.37 1.70 -28.14
N GLY A 51 -20.46 0.83 -27.69
CA GLY A 51 -20.74 -0.19 -26.70
C GLY A 51 -19.90 0.03 -25.45
N ARG A 52 -20.47 -0.23 -24.27
CA ARG A 52 -19.72 -0.29 -23.01
C ARG A 52 -19.80 -1.68 -22.42
N TYR A 53 -18.77 -2.08 -21.70
CA TYR A 53 -18.75 -3.35 -20.99
C TYR A 53 -18.89 -3.10 -19.50
N THR A 54 -19.54 -4.02 -18.79
CA THR A 54 -19.46 -4.03 -17.32
C THR A 54 -18.13 -4.61 -16.89
N ARG A 55 -17.51 -4.00 -15.89
CA ARG A 55 -16.29 -4.51 -15.29
C ARG A 55 -16.64 -5.23 -13.99
N ASP A 56 -16.26 -6.49 -13.89
CA ASP A 56 -16.41 -7.30 -12.68
C ASP A 56 -15.04 -7.73 -12.18
N CYS A 57 -14.76 -7.50 -10.91
CA CYS A 57 -13.43 -7.63 -10.33
C CYS A 57 -13.45 -8.45 -9.04
N ALA A 58 -12.49 -9.36 -8.91
CA ALA A 58 -12.21 -10.05 -7.67
C ALA A 58 -10.87 -9.59 -7.09
N ARG A 59 -10.87 -9.27 -5.80
CA ARG A 59 -9.69 -8.84 -5.05
C ARG A 59 -9.13 -9.99 -4.23
N PHE A 60 -7.82 -10.19 -4.33
CA PHE A 60 -7.09 -11.22 -3.62
C PHE A 60 -6.04 -10.56 -2.74
N THR A 61 -6.01 -10.94 -1.46
CA THR A 61 -5.01 -10.46 -0.51
C THR A 61 -4.19 -11.62 0.00
N PHE A 62 -2.86 -11.50 -0.12
CA PHE A 62 -1.91 -12.51 0.27
C PHE A 62 -1.05 -12.01 1.43
N GLY A 63 -0.84 -12.90 2.39
CA GLY A 63 0.02 -12.67 3.53
C GLY A 63 1.44 -13.21 3.36
N PRO A 64 2.26 -13.08 4.42
CA PRO A 64 3.59 -13.68 4.46
C PRO A 64 3.53 -15.20 4.29
N SER A 65 4.32 -15.70 3.35
CA SER A 65 4.53 -17.12 3.05
C SER A 65 5.83 -17.25 2.27
N ASP A 66 6.66 -18.21 2.66
CA ASP A 66 7.92 -18.48 1.97
C ASP A 66 7.76 -19.43 0.77
N ASN A 67 6.56 -19.97 0.56
CA ASN A 67 6.24 -20.90 -0.52
C ASN A 67 5.41 -20.24 -1.63
N ASP A 68 5.34 -20.90 -2.78
CA ASP A 68 4.35 -20.61 -3.82
C ASP A 68 2.94 -20.62 -3.22
N ILE A 69 2.15 -19.59 -3.51
CA ILE A 69 0.76 -19.47 -3.06
C ILE A 69 -0.16 -19.41 -4.27
N MET A 70 -1.14 -20.29 -4.28
CA MET A 70 -2.20 -20.29 -5.27
C MET A 70 -3.50 -19.81 -4.62
N SER A 71 -4.20 -18.87 -5.26
CA SER A 71 -5.51 -18.42 -4.80
C SER A 71 -6.58 -19.47 -5.07
N GLU A 72 -7.75 -19.28 -4.46
CA GLU A 72 -8.96 -19.92 -4.95
C GLU A 72 -9.31 -19.43 -6.36
N LYS A 73 -10.06 -20.25 -7.09
CA LYS A 73 -10.63 -19.85 -8.37
C LYS A 73 -11.87 -19.01 -8.14
N VAL A 74 -12.01 -17.93 -8.88
CA VAL A 74 -13.19 -17.05 -8.83
C VAL A 74 -13.85 -16.99 -10.19
N TRP A 75 -15.17 -16.91 -10.23
CA TRP A 75 -15.93 -16.67 -11.45
C TRP A 75 -16.20 -15.18 -11.60
N LEU A 76 -15.89 -14.64 -12.76
CA LEU A 76 -16.15 -13.25 -13.12
C LEU A 76 -17.11 -13.18 -14.31
N ARG A 77 -17.92 -12.12 -14.36
CA ARG A 77 -18.90 -11.89 -15.42
C ARG A 77 -18.83 -10.48 -16.00
N SER A 78 -18.81 -10.37 -17.32
CA SER A 78 -18.97 -9.10 -18.02
C SER A 78 -20.15 -9.13 -19.00
N GLN A 79 -20.84 -8.01 -19.15
CA GLN A 79 -21.98 -7.81 -20.03
C GLN A 79 -21.69 -6.62 -20.96
N GLU A 80 -21.82 -6.83 -22.27
CA GLU A 80 -21.84 -5.75 -23.26
C GLU A 80 -23.18 -5.03 -23.16
N TYR A 81 -23.14 -3.71 -23.27
CA TYR A 81 -24.28 -2.86 -23.52
C TYR A 81 -24.04 -2.17 -24.86
N VAL A 82 -24.95 -2.37 -25.81
CA VAL A 82 -24.88 -1.76 -27.14
C VAL A 82 -25.90 -0.63 -27.18
N GLN A 83 -25.47 0.56 -27.61
CA GLN A 83 -26.37 1.65 -27.87
C GLN A 83 -27.11 1.42 -29.19
N GLU A 84 -28.43 1.38 -29.13
CA GLU A 84 -29.31 1.27 -30.29
C GLU A 84 -30.09 2.58 -30.43
N CYS A 85 -30.03 3.18 -31.63
CA CYS A 85 -30.68 4.46 -31.90
C CYS A 85 -31.73 4.29 -33.00
N HIS A 86 -32.95 4.70 -32.70
CA HIS A 86 -34.06 4.74 -33.64
C HIS A 86 -34.32 6.17 -34.07
N THR A 87 -34.28 6.41 -35.38
CA THR A 87 -34.68 7.70 -35.95
C THR A 87 -36.19 7.71 -36.15
N TYR A 88 -36.86 8.67 -35.56
CA TYR A 88 -38.28 8.94 -35.78
C TYR A 88 -38.45 10.40 -36.22
N TYR A 89 -39.41 10.64 -37.10
CA TYR A 89 -39.64 11.97 -37.66
C TYR A 89 -40.77 12.66 -36.90
N VAL A 90 -40.51 13.87 -36.43
CA VAL A 90 -41.55 14.72 -35.83
C VAL A 90 -41.89 15.89 -36.77
N PRO A 91 -43.16 16.33 -36.84
CA PRO A 91 -43.53 17.49 -37.63
C PRO A 91 -42.87 18.75 -37.09
N GLY A 92 -42.11 19.44 -37.94
CA GLY A 92 -41.51 20.74 -37.66
C GLY A 92 -42.47 21.91 -37.90
N PRO A 93 -42.08 23.14 -37.54
CA PRO A 93 -42.93 24.34 -37.59
C PRO A 93 -43.53 24.65 -38.98
N ASN A 94 -42.89 24.21 -40.06
CA ASN A 94 -43.31 24.44 -41.45
C ASN A 94 -43.84 23.16 -42.14
N GLY A 95 -44.23 22.14 -41.38
CA GLY A 95 -44.63 20.84 -41.94
C GLY A 95 -43.48 19.98 -42.48
N GLN A 96 -42.23 20.44 -42.33
CA GLN A 96 -41.04 19.64 -42.63
C GLN A 96 -40.86 18.53 -41.59
N GLN A 97 -40.47 17.33 -42.00
CA GLN A 97 -40.14 16.24 -41.09
C GLN A 97 -38.72 16.45 -40.52
N ILE A 98 -38.61 16.66 -39.21
CA ILE A 98 -37.32 16.80 -38.51
C ILE A 98 -36.95 15.42 -37.95
N PRO A 99 -35.76 14.88 -38.29
CA PRO A 99 -35.31 13.62 -37.71
C PRO A 99 -34.93 13.82 -36.23
N HIS A 100 -35.56 13.06 -35.35
CA HIS A 100 -35.15 12.92 -33.96
C HIS A 100 -34.57 11.53 -33.75
N GLN A 101 -33.47 11.45 -33.01
CA GLN A 101 -32.81 10.20 -32.69
C GLN A 101 -33.09 9.84 -31.22
N ASN A 102 -33.80 8.73 -30.99
CA ASN A 102 -33.97 8.17 -29.65
C ASN A 102 -32.99 7.00 -29.47
N CYS A 103 -32.04 7.13 -28.56
CA CYS A 103 -31.05 6.10 -28.28
C CYS A 103 -31.30 5.47 -26.91
N TYR A 104 -31.22 4.15 -26.82
CA TYR A 104 -31.23 3.42 -25.55
C TYR A 104 -30.16 2.33 -25.56
N GLU A 105 -29.71 1.93 -24.37
CA GLU A 105 -28.80 0.79 -24.20
C GLU A 105 -29.60 -0.51 -24.12
N ARG A 106 -29.12 -1.56 -24.78
CA ARG A 106 -29.60 -2.92 -24.58
C ARG A 106 -28.45 -3.87 -24.28
N PRO A 107 -28.69 -4.95 -23.50
CA PRO A 107 -27.67 -5.97 -23.29
C PRO A 107 -27.30 -6.64 -24.62
N GLY A 108 -26.01 -6.72 -24.88
CA GLY A 108 -25.37 -7.45 -25.97
C GLY A 108 -24.83 -8.80 -25.51
N MET A 109 -23.61 -9.14 -25.91
CA MET A 109 -22.95 -10.38 -25.50
C MET A 109 -22.59 -10.38 -24.01
N SER A 110 -22.48 -11.59 -23.44
CA SER A 110 -22.06 -11.78 -22.05
C SER A 110 -20.87 -12.73 -22.00
N TRP A 111 -19.90 -12.43 -21.15
CA TRP A 111 -18.70 -13.23 -20.92
C TRP A 111 -18.68 -13.71 -19.47
N ASN A 112 -18.32 -14.97 -19.28
CA ASN A 112 -18.08 -15.55 -17.98
C ASN A 112 -16.77 -16.34 -18.06
N GLN A 113 -15.85 -16.11 -17.13
CA GLN A 113 -14.55 -16.78 -17.11
C GLN A 113 -14.11 -17.00 -15.66
N GLN A 114 -13.36 -18.08 -15.42
CA GLN A 114 -12.68 -18.25 -14.13
C GLN A 114 -11.33 -17.57 -14.13
N ALA A 115 -10.91 -17.05 -12.98
CA ALA A 115 -9.57 -16.54 -12.78
C ALA A 115 -8.92 -17.18 -11.56
N GLN A 116 -7.60 -17.37 -11.64
CA GLN A 116 -6.79 -17.79 -10.50
C GLN A 116 -5.45 -17.05 -10.52
N ILE A 117 -4.88 -16.81 -9.35
CA ILE A 117 -3.54 -16.24 -9.21
C ILE A 117 -2.62 -17.30 -8.61
N ASN A 118 -1.44 -17.46 -9.20
CA ASN A 118 -0.35 -18.24 -8.63
C ASN A 118 0.86 -17.31 -8.41
N ILE A 119 1.21 -17.05 -7.16
CA ILE A 119 2.35 -16.20 -6.80
C ILE A 119 3.51 -17.09 -6.38
N LYS A 120 4.65 -16.94 -7.04
CA LYS A 120 5.87 -17.68 -6.68
C LYS A 120 6.39 -17.26 -5.31
N ALA A 121 7.20 -18.16 -4.73
CA ALA A 121 7.87 -18.00 -3.46
C ALA A 121 8.58 -16.65 -3.34
N ARG A 122 8.41 -15.99 -2.19
CA ARG A 122 8.96 -14.67 -1.88
C ARG A 122 8.93 -14.44 -0.37
N LYS A 123 9.65 -13.43 0.12
CA LYS A 123 9.70 -13.12 1.54
C LYS A 123 9.05 -11.79 1.87
N LEU A 124 7.87 -11.86 2.47
CA LEU A 124 7.17 -10.69 3.00
C LEU A 124 7.52 -10.49 4.48
N TRP A 125 7.50 -9.24 4.92
CA TRP A 125 7.57 -8.92 6.34
C TRP A 125 6.25 -9.29 7.03
N PRO A 126 6.23 -9.56 8.34
CA PRO A 126 5.03 -10.04 9.05
C PRO A 126 3.76 -9.17 8.88
N TRP A 127 3.94 -7.87 8.67
CA TRP A 127 2.85 -6.90 8.46
C TRP A 127 2.54 -6.62 6.99
N GLU A 128 3.42 -7.03 6.07
CA GLU A 128 3.21 -6.81 4.64
C GLU A 128 2.08 -7.70 4.13
N ARG A 129 1.23 -7.09 3.31
CA ARG A 129 0.17 -7.75 2.57
C ARG A 129 0.25 -7.31 1.13
N GLU A 130 -0.02 -8.22 0.23
CA GLU A 130 -0.10 -7.89 -1.19
C GLU A 130 -1.51 -8.09 -1.68
N THR A 131 -2.02 -7.11 -2.41
CA THR A 131 -3.37 -7.08 -2.92
C THR A 131 -3.34 -6.94 -4.43
N PHE A 132 -3.96 -7.92 -5.09
CA PHE A 132 -4.13 -7.97 -6.53
C PHE A 132 -5.62 -7.97 -6.85
N GLU A 133 -5.98 -7.42 -7.99
CA GLU A 133 -7.36 -7.40 -8.47
C GLU A 133 -7.39 -7.98 -9.88
N VAL A 134 -8.18 -9.02 -10.09
CA VAL A 134 -8.40 -9.57 -11.44
C VAL A 134 -9.76 -9.12 -11.90
N CYS A 135 -9.82 -8.49 -13.07
CA CYS A 135 -11.07 -7.98 -13.62
C CYS A 135 -11.34 -8.58 -14.99
N LEU A 136 -12.62 -8.87 -15.23
CA LEU A 136 -13.16 -9.20 -16.54
C LEU A 136 -13.97 -7.99 -17.05
N GLU A 137 -13.58 -7.49 -18.21
CA GLU A 137 -14.27 -6.41 -18.92
C GLU A 137 -14.39 -6.83 -20.39
N GLY A 138 -15.61 -7.10 -20.85
CA GLY A 138 -15.85 -7.75 -22.14
C GLY A 138 -15.15 -9.12 -22.21
N PRO A 139 -14.44 -9.42 -23.32
CA PRO A 139 -13.59 -10.61 -23.43
C PRO A 139 -12.21 -10.45 -22.78
N TRP A 140 -11.87 -9.28 -22.23
CA TRP A 140 -10.54 -8.99 -21.72
C TRP A 140 -10.48 -9.26 -20.22
N MET A 141 -9.49 -10.08 -19.84
CA MET A 141 -9.22 -10.34 -18.44
C MET A 141 -7.79 -9.93 -18.12
N ASP A 142 -7.69 -8.99 -17.19
CA ASP A 142 -6.46 -8.34 -16.76
C ASP A 142 -6.29 -8.42 -15.25
N ILE A 143 -5.04 -8.33 -14.81
CA ILE A 143 -4.67 -8.30 -13.40
C ILE A 143 -4.01 -6.96 -13.06
N TYR A 144 -4.51 -6.34 -12.01
CA TYR A 144 -4.05 -5.06 -11.48
C TYR A 144 -3.33 -5.29 -10.15
N LYS A 145 -2.22 -4.58 -9.97
CA LYS A 145 -1.42 -4.60 -8.74
C LYS A 145 -1.84 -3.40 -7.91
N TYR A 146 -2.52 -3.63 -6.80
CA TYR A 146 -3.00 -2.55 -5.93
C TYR A 146 -1.95 -2.22 -4.88
N GLU A 147 -1.52 -3.23 -4.12
CA GLU A 147 -0.45 -3.15 -3.14
C GLU A 147 0.48 -4.36 -3.33
N ALA A 148 1.77 -4.13 -3.54
CA ALA A 148 2.72 -5.20 -3.78
C ALA A 148 4.06 -4.86 -3.12
N ALA A 149 4.66 -5.84 -2.43
CA ALA A 149 5.98 -5.71 -1.83
C ALA A 149 7.09 -6.03 -2.83
N TYR A 150 6.73 -6.55 -4.01
CA TYR A 150 7.66 -6.83 -5.09
C TYR A 150 7.16 -6.25 -6.40
N LYS A 151 8.11 -5.94 -7.29
CA LYS A 151 7.79 -5.83 -8.70
C LYS A 151 7.58 -7.23 -9.28
N TYR A 152 6.49 -7.43 -10.01
CA TYR A 152 6.16 -8.73 -10.60
C TYR A 152 6.25 -8.70 -12.12
N THR A 153 6.81 -9.77 -12.70
CA THR A 153 6.46 -10.21 -14.05
C THR A 153 5.17 -11.01 -13.97
N THR A 154 4.24 -10.74 -14.89
CA THR A 154 2.96 -11.45 -14.97
C THR A 154 2.94 -12.28 -16.24
N ARG A 155 2.61 -13.57 -16.11
CA ARG A 155 2.35 -14.47 -17.23
C ARG A 155 0.93 -15.01 -17.13
N LYS A 156 0.15 -14.90 -18.20
CA LYS A 156 -1.20 -15.49 -18.29
C LYS A 156 -1.09 -16.89 -18.91
N ILE A 157 -1.58 -17.90 -18.22
CA ILE A 157 -1.57 -19.31 -18.64
C ILE A 157 -3.02 -19.76 -18.83
N GLY A 158 -3.36 -20.22 -20.04
CA GLY A 158 -4.74 -20.59 -20.39
C GLY A 158 -5.57 -19.42 -20.92
N ASN A 159 -6.62 -19.75 -21.67
CA ASN A 159 -7.42 -18.77 -22.40
C ASN A 159 -8.80 -18.50 -21.76
N TYR A 160 -9.54 -19.56 -21.39
CA TYR A 160 -10.90 -19.45 -20.84
C TYR A 160 -10.95 -19.43 -19.31
N ASP A 161 -10.03 -20.16 -18.67
CA ASP A 161 -9.83 -20.16 -17.21
C ASP A 161 -8.39 -19.76 -16.91
N PRO A 162 -8.00 -18.51 -17.21
CA PRO A 162 -6.61 -18.10 -17.08
C PRO A 162 -6.12 -18.15 -15.62
N MET A 163 -4.93 -18.71 -15.48
CA MET A 163 -4.10 -18.58 -14.28
C MET A 163 -3.07 -17.47 -14.53
N PHE A 164 -3.07 -16.46 -13.68
CA PHE A 164 -2.03 -15.42 -13.66
C PHE A 164 -0.89 -15.88 -12.77
N GLU A 165 0.22 -16.27 -13.40
CA GLU A 165 1.47 -16.58 -12.72
C GLU A 165 2.26 -15.29 -12.48
N LEU A 166 2.51 -14.99 -11.20
CA LEU A 166 3.23 -13.81 -10.73
C LEU A 166 4.61 -14.21 -10.23
N THR A 167 5.65 -13.80 -10.95
CA THR A 167 7.05 -14.05 -10.57
C THR A 167 7.65 -12.77 -9.96
N PRO A 168 8.06 -12.80 -8.67
CA PRO A 168 8.66 -11.65 -8.01
C PRO A 168 10.03 -11.35 -8.62
N GLN A 169 10.32 -10.07 -8.83
CA GLN A 169 11.62 -9.58 -9.30
C GLN A 169 12.41 -9.06 -8.08
N TYR A 170 12.32 -7.76 -7.81
CA TYR A 170 12.96 -7.11 -6.68
C TYR A 170 11.93 -6.55 -5.70
N LYS A 171 12.32 -6.47 -4.43
CA LYS A 171 11.49 -5.93 -3.35
C LYS A 171 11.35 -4.42 -3.53
N VAL A 172 10.15 -3.90 -3.29
CA VAL A 172 9.82 -2.47 -3.30
C VAL A 172 9.34 -2.07 -1.90
N ALA A 173 9.62 -0.83 -1.52
CA ALA A 173 9.24 -0.33 -0.21
C ALA A 173 7.71 -0.26 -0.08
N MET A 174 7.18 -0.72 1.05
CA MET A 174 5.75 -0.66 1.37
C MET A 174 5.48 0.35 2.48
N ASN A 175 4.21 0.73 2.67
CA ASN A 175 3.86 1.57 3.80
C ASN A 175 4.24 0.86 5.12
N PRO A 176 4.76 1.59 6.12
CA PRO A 176 5.04 1.00 7.41
C PRO A 176 3.74 0.51 8.06
N ASP A 177 3.85 -0.50 8.93
CA ASP A 177 2.70 -1.02 9.65
C ASP A 177 2.11 0.05 10.58
N LEU A 178 0.86 0.44 10.36
CA LEU A 178 0.16 1.38 11.24
C LEU A 178 0.10 0.86 12.68
N ALA A 179 0.05 -0.45 12.90
CA ALA A 179 0.08 -1.07 14.22
C ALA A 179 1.50 -1.34 14.74
N GLY A 180 2.54 -0.99 13.96
CA GLY A 180 3.94 -1.23 14.34
C GLY A 180 4.41 -0.37 15.51
N LEU A 181 3.89 0.86 15.63
CA LEU A 181 4.13 1.73 16.78
C LEU A 181 2.89 1.82 17.67
N GLU A 182 3.04 1.55 18.96
CA GLU A 182 1.97 1.57 19.95
C GLU A 182 2.25 2.59 21.05
N ILE A 183 1.19 3.24 21.55
CA ILE A 183 1.32 4.18 22.67
C ILE A 183 1.71 3.38 23.92
N GLY A 184 2.86 3.71 24.50
CA GLY A 184 3.26 3.21 25.81
C GLY A 184 2.67 4.05 26.93
N THR A 185 2.98 5.35 26.95
CA THR A 185 2.49 6.26 28.01
C THR A 185 2.51 7.71 27.53
N PHE A 186 1.53 8.50 27.96
CA PHE A 186 1.55 9.95 27.85
C PHE A 186 1.30 10.56 29.22
N SER A 187 2.22 11.39 29.70
CA SER A 187 2.14 11.99 31.04
C SER A 187 2.72 13.40 31.07
N TYR A 188 2.32 14.17 32.08
CA TYR A 188 2.81 15.52 32.34
C TYR A 188 3.40 15.62 33.74
N ASP A 189 4.62 16.14 33.85
CA ASP A 189 5.26 16.43 35.13
C ASP A 189 5.11 17.91 35.47
N LYS A 190 4.37 18.20 36.56
CA LYS A 190 4.08 19.56 37.03
C LYS A 190 5.33 20.31 37.52
N ASN A 191 6.34 19.60 38.01
CA ASN A 191 7.53 20.23 38.56
C ASN A 191 8.43 20.76 37.45
N THR A 192 8.63 19.95 36.41
CA THR A 192 9.46 20.31 35.25
C THR A 192 8.69 21.02 34.15
N LYS A 193 7.34 20.98 34.21
CA LYS A 193 6.41 21.45 33.17
C LYS A 193 6.61 20.76 31.82
N LYS A 194 7.09 19.52 31.83
CA LYS A 194 7.38 18.75 30.61
C LYS A 194 6.39 17.61 30.41
N TYR A 195 6.05 17.38 29.16
CA TYR A 195 5.31 16.21 28.70
C TYR A 195 6.30 15.10 28.37
N THR A 196 5.93 13.87 28.72
CA THR A 196 6.65 12.65 28.33
C THR A 196 5.71 11.77 27.53
N PHE A 197 6.13 11.43 26.32
CA PHE A 197 5.42 10.52 25.43
C PHE A 197 6.31 9.33 25.10
N LYS A 198 5.83 8.12 25.40
CA LYS A 198 6.53 6.86 25.15
C LYS A 198 5.79 6.06 24.10
N VAL A 199 6.53 5.52 23.14
CA VAL A 199 6.02 4.69 22.05
C VAL A 199 6.85 3.42 21.98
N ASN A 200 6.20 2.26 21.82
CA ASN A 200 6.86 0.97 21.65
C ASN A 200 6.83 0.57 20.18
N ASP A 201 7.92 -0.01 19.68
CA ASP A 201 8.05 -0.50 18.31
C ASP A 201 8.08 -2.02 18.27
N LYS A 202 7.01 -2.61 17.72
CA LYS A 202 6.86 -4.07 17.60
C LYS A 202 7.86 -4.68 16.62
N TRP A 203 8.30 -3.90 15.62
CA TRP A 203 9.05 -4.39 14.46
C TRP A 203 10.45 -3.79 14.38
N ALA A 204 10.98 -3.27 15.49
CA ALA A 204 12.28 -2.60 15.52
C ALA A 204 13.41 -3.46 14.93
N LYS A 205 13.37 -4.78 15.15
CA LYS A 205 14.40 -5.70 14.64
C LYS A 205 14.37 -5.81 13.13
N GLU A 206 13.19 -5.83 12.53
CA GLU A 206 12.99 -5.93 11.09
C GLU A 206 13.35 -4.64 10.37
N TYR A 207 13.22 -3.49 11.04
CA TYR A 207 13.59 -2.17 10.53
C TYR A 207 15.03 -1.75 10.84
N ALA A 208 15.90 -2.69 11.22
CA ALA A 208 17.29 -2.40 11.55
C ALA A 208 17.99 -1.58 10.46
N GLY A 209 18.56 -0.43 10.84
CA GLY A 209 19.26 0.50 9.95
C GLY A 209 18.40 1.61 9.33
N GLU A 210 17.08 1.61 9.56
CA GLU A 210 16.22 2.75 9.24
C GLU A 210 16.18 3.78 10.37
N LYS A 211 15.53 4.92 10.10
CA LYS A 211 15.17 5.91 11.12
C LYS A 211 13.67 6.00 11.27
N VAL A 212 13.21 6.29 12.48
CA VAL A 212 11.81 6.55 12.78
C VAL A 212 11.61 8.03 13.03
N TYR A 213 10.70 8.62 12.27
CA TYR A 213 10.27 9.99 12.44
C TYR A 213 8.90 9.99 13.10
N ILE A 214 8.76 10.70 14.22
CA ILE A 214 7.50 10.82 14.98
C ILE A 214 7.15 12.30 15.06
N LYS A 215 5.93 12.64 14.65
CA LYS A 215 5.38 13.99 14.78
C LYS A 215 4.28 13.97 15.82
N VAL A 216 4.35 14.94 16.75
CA VAL A 216 3.34 15.15 17.79
C VAL A 216 2.81 16.58 17.70
N GLU A 217 1.51 16.72 17.87
CA GLU A 217 0.80 17.99 18.00
C GLU A 217 0.10 18.00 19.36
N LEU A 218 0.48 18.92 20.24
CA LEU A 218 -0.15 19.08 21.54
C LEU A 218 -1.45 19.86 21.38
N LYS A 219 -2.56 19.28 21.85
CA LYS A 219 -3.88 19.90 21.80
C LYS A 219 -4.48 20.06 23.19
N LYS A 220 -5.16 21.18 23.38
CA LYS A 220 -5.95 21.49 24.57
C LYS A 220 -7.39 21.09 24.31
N SER A 221 -7.90 20.16 25.11
CA SER A 221 -9.29 19.73 25.02
C SER A 221 -10.21 20.72 25.74
N ILE A 222 -11.23 21.22 25.03
CA ILE A 222 -12.13 22.25 25.56
C ILE A 222 -13.56 21.70 25.59
N SER A 223 -14.23 21.80 26.75
CA SER A 223 -15.60 21.32 26.88
C SER A 223 -16.55 22.12 25.98
N ASN A 224 -17.32 21.43 25.14
CA ASN A 224 -18.32 22.00 24.24
C ASN A 224 -17.78 23.05 23.26
N TRP A 225 -16.48 22.96 22.91
CA TRP A 225 -15.85 23.88 21.96
C TRP A 225 -14.81 23.16 21.10
N PHE A 226 -14.28 23.87 20.10
CA PHE A 226 -13.18 23.37 19.28
C PHE A 226 -11.88 23.32 20.09
N ASP A 227 -11.19 22.18 20.03
CA ASP A 227 -9.88 22.00 20.63
C ASP A 227 -8.85 22.97 20.02
N SER A 228 -7.93 23.48 20.84
CA SER A 228 -6.90 24.40 20.38
C SER A 228 -5.53 23.74 20.33
N SER A 229 -4.84 23.93 19.21
CA SER A 229 -3.45 23.47 19.05
C SER A 229 -2.52 24.37 19.85
N LYS A 230 -1.61 23.75 20.61
CA LYS A 230 -0.52 24.42 21.34
C LYS A 230 0.79 24.44 20.55
N GLY A 231 0.86 23.65 19.48
CA GLY A 231 1.98 23.56 18.57
C GLY A 231 2.40 22.12 18.31
N GLU A 232 3.36 21.97 17.41
CA GLU A 232 3.87 20.67 16.97
C GLU A 232 5.38 20.54 17.19
N LYS A 233 5.83 19.30 17.35
CA LYS A 233 7.25 18.95 17.44
C LYS A 233 7.50 17.65 16.71
N GLU A 234 8.68 17.57 16.10
CA GLU A 234 9.09 16.46 15.26
C GLU A 234 10.35 15.84 15.87
N PHE A 235 10.36 14.53 15.97
CA PHE A 235 11.45 13.75 16.53
C PHE A 235 11.94 12.76 15.49
N THR A 236 13.26 12.56 15.42
CA THR A 236 13.86 11.52 14.59
C THR A 236 14.77 10.66 15.46
N PHE A 237 14.56 9.36 15.41
CA PHE A 237 15.29 8.37 16.18
C PHE A 237 15.91 7.34 15.25
N ASP A 238 17.02 6.76 15.68
CA ASP A 238 17.46 5.48 15.12
C ASP A 238 16.53 4.37 15.64
N VAL A 239 16.39 3.27 14.89
CA VAL A 239 15.44 2.21 15.24
C VAL A 239 15.78 1.56 16.59
N ALA A 240 14.77 1.47 17.48
CA ALA A 240 14.86 0.94 18.83
C ALA A 240 13.51 0.36 19.26
N ASP A 241 13.50 -0.55 20.25
CA ASP A 241 12.27 -1.20 20.72
C ASP A 241 11.28 -0.22 21.39
N SER A 242 11.77 0.95 21.84
CA SER A 242 10.93 2.00 22.41
C SER A 242 11.56 3.38 22.24
N TYR A 243 10.72 4.41 22.17
CA TYR A 243 11.09 5.81 22.02
C TYR A 243 10.52 6.63 23.16
N GLU A 244 11.34 7.49 23.74
CA GLU A 244 10.93 8.43 24.78
C GLU A 244 11.14 9.86 24.29
N MET A 245 10.04 10.60 24.23
CA MET A 245 9.99 11.99 23.78
C MET A 245 9.64 12.87 24.97
N VAL A 246 10.54 13.78 25.33
CA VAL A 246 10.33 14.75 26.40
C VAL A 246 10.34 16.17 25.82
N PHE A 247 9.30 16.95 26.10
CA PHE A 247 9.16 18.31 25.55
C PHE A 247 8.30 19.22 26.43
N GLY A 248 8.62 20.52 26.43
CA GLY A 248 7.79 21.59 27.00
C GLY A 248 6.92 22.28 25.95
N GLU A 249 6.01 23.17 26.37
CA GLU A 249 5.22 23.98 25.42
C GLU A 249 6.08 24.99 24.66
N GLU A 250 7.18 25.42 25.26
CA GLU A 250 8.19 26.31 24.68
C GLU A 250 8.99 25.67 23.54
N ASP A 251 9.05 24.33 23.50
CA ASP A 251 9.75 23.59 22.44
C ASP A 251 8.88 23.39 21.19
N LEU A 252 7.60 23.75 21.26
CA LEU A 252 6.65 23.52 20.19
C LEU A 252 6.69 24.64 19.15
N VAL A 253 6.65 24.26 17.88
CA VAL A 253 6.43 25.19 16.79
C VAL A 253 4.95 25.57 16.81
N LYS A 254 4.65 26.82 17.16
CA LYS A 254 3.29 27.32 17.21
C LYS A 254 2.74 27.52 15.79
N PRO A 255 1.45 27.22 15.54
CA PRO A 255 0.82 27.57 14.28
C PRO A 255 0.94 29.09 14.04
N GLN A 256 1.12 29.50 12.79
CA GLN A 256 1.11 30.92 12.43
C GLN A 256 -0.19 31.54 12.93
N ALA A 257 -0.10 32.62 13.70
CA ALA A 257 -1.27 33.25 14.29
C ALA A 257 -2.18 33.76 13.17
N ASN A 258 -3.35 33.14 13.01
CA ASN A 258 -4.39 33.75 12.19
C ASN A 258 -4.88 34.99 12.94
N SER A 259 -4.98 36.12 12.24
CA SER A 259 -5.29 37.46 12.78
C SER A 259 -6.62 37.56 13.53
N ASP A 260 -7.44 36.51 13.54
CA ASP A 260 -8.77 36.47 14.16
C ASP A 260 -8.79 35.94 15.61
N ASP A 261 -7.64 35.57 16.19
CA ASP A 261 -7.57 35.02 17.56
C ASP A 261 -7.80 36.08 18.68
N THR A 262 -8.09 37.33 18.34
CA THR A 262 -8.33 38.42 19.30
C THR A 262 -9.64 38.30 20.10
N TYR A 263 -10.55 37.40 19.73
CA TYR A 263 -11.87 37.25 20.39
C TYR A 263 -12.05 36.01 21.28
N ARG A 264 -11.05 35.14 21.42
CA ARG A 264 -11.17 33.92 22.26
C ARG A 264 -10.88 34.22 23.73
N ASN A 265 -11.91 34.62 24.48
CA ASN A 265 -11.87 34.66 25.94
C ASN A 265 -11.63 33.23 26.50
N GLU A 266 -10.38 32.89 26.83
CA GLU A 266 -9.96 31.58 27.36
C GLU A 266 -10.64 31.20 28.70
N LYS A 267 -11.35 32.13 29.35
CA LYS A 267 -11.99 31.94 30.66
C LYS A 267 -13.42 31.40 30.60
N LEU A 268 -14.05 31.30 29.42
CA LEU A 268 -15.45 30.90 29.33
C LEU A 268 -15.69 29.38 29.25
N PHE A 269 -14.67 28.60 28.91
CA PHE A 269 -14.82 27.16 28.70
C PHE A 269 -13.89 26.36 29.62
N ASP A 270 -14.47 25.35 30.27
CA ASP A 270 -13.71 24.44 31.11
C ASP A 270 -12.76 23.58 30.27
N THR A 271 -11.48 23.61 30.66
CA THR A 271 -10.41 22.83 30.04
C THR A 271 -10.49 21.40 30.54
N LYS A 272 -10.75 20.45 29.64
CA LYS A 272 -10.79 19.01 29.98
C LYS A 272 -9.40 18.41 30.13
N GLY A 273 -8.35 19.08 29.68
CA GLY A 273 -6.98 18.61 29.78
C GLY A 273 -6.21 18.80 28.47
N MET A 274 -5.11 18.05 28.32
CA MET A 274 -4.27 18.04 27.13
C MET A 274 -4.21 16.64 26.53
N TYR A 275 -4.06 16.52 25.22
CA TYR A 275 -3.79 15.27 24.52
C TYR A 275 -2.83 15.52 23.35
N LEU A 276 -2.25 14.46 22.81
CA LEU A 276 -1.44 14.53 21.59
C LEU A 276 -2.23 13.97 20.42
N LYS A 277 -2.26 14.71 19.32
CA LYS A 277 -2.45 14.11 18.00
C LYS A 277 -1.07 13.70 17.50
N TRP A 278 -0.89 12.47 17.04
CA TRP A 278 0.43 11.99 16.64
C TRP A 278 0.41 11.03 15.46
N GLY A 279 1.57 10.85 14.85
CA GLY A 279 1.79 9.90 13.78
C GLY A 279 3.27 9.74 13.50
N PHE A 280 3.59 8.88 12.56
CA PHE A 280 4.98 8.55 12.27
C PHE A 280 5.20 8.21 10.80
N LYS A 281 6.45 8.27 10.37
CA LYS A 281 6.92 7.65 9.13
C LYS A 281 8.28 7.00 9.39
N ARG A 282 8.65 6.05 8.55
CA ARG A 282 10.00 5.48 8.55
C ARG A 282 10.80 6.07 7.39
N LEU A 283 12.08 6.27 7.62
CA LEU A 283 13.02 6.81 6.66
C LEU A 283 14.06 5.72 6.36
N GLY A 284 13.90 5.06 5.22
CA GLY A 284 14.79 3.98 4.80
C GLY A 284 14.41 3.35 3.47
N LYS A 285 14.79 2.08 3.28
CA LYS A 285 14.59 1.32 2.02
C LYS A 285 13.49 0.27 2.12
N ILE A 286 13.12 -0.11 3.34
CA ILE A 286 12.09 -1.12 3.65
C ILE A 286 10.72 -0.47 3.57
N SER A 287 10.57 0.70 4.18
CA SER A 287 9.31 1.44 4.19
C SER A 287 9.31 2.65 3.28
N THR A 288 8.13 2.97 2.74
CA THR A 288 7.88 4.28 2.12
C THR A 288 7.96 5.37 3.18
N ASP A 289 8.28 6.58 2.75
CA ASP A 289 8.30 7.78 3.58
C ASP A 289 6.89 8.33 3.89
N LYS A 290 5.86 7.52 3.66
CA LYS A 290 4.46 7.88 3.89
C LYS A 290 4.20 8.09 5.38
N TYR A 291 3.59 9.22 5.70
CA TYR A 291 3.14 9.53 7.06
C TYR A 291 1.88 8.76 7.42
N MET A 292 1.92 8.10 8.58
CA MET A 292 0.86 7.29 9.15
C MET A 292 0.27 8.04 10.37
N ASP A 293 -0.96 8.53 10.24
CA ASP A 293 -1.68 9.18 11.35
C ASP A 293 -2.16 8.11 12.34
N LYS A 294 -1.79 8.26 13.62
CA LYS A 294 -2.16 7.34 14.70
C LYS A 294 -3.33 7.85 15.53
N GLY A 295 -3.84 9.05 15.21
CA GLY A 295 -4.92 9.69 15.93
C GLY A 295 -4.46 10.28 17.25
N ASP A 296 -5.35 10.24 18.24
CA ASP A 296 -5.23 11.00 19.47
C ASP A 296 -4.89 10.10 20.67
N THR A 297 -4.07 10.61 21.60
CA THR A 297 -3.85 9.97 22.89
C THR A 297 -5.04 10.19 23.84
N GLN A 298 -5.02 9.51 24.97
CA GLN A 298 -5.91 9.86 26.08
C GLN A 298 -5.63 11.29 26.57
N VAL A 299 -6.69 11.96 27.05
CA VAL A 299 -6.61 13.29 27.64
C VAL A 299 -6.05 13.18 29.06
N ILE A 300 -5.00 13.93 29.35
CA ILE A 300 -4.40 14.05 30.69
C ILE A 300 -4.75 15.38 31.32
N GLN A 301 -4.93 15.38 32.64
CA GLN A 301 -5.13 16.60 33.41
C GLN A 301 -3.78 17.26 33.71
N THR A 302 -3.66 18.55 33.45
CA THR A 302 -2.47 19.35 33.76
C THR A 302 -2.62 20.21 35.01
N LYS A 303 -3.84 20.29 35.58
CA LYS A 303 -4.16 21.00 36.84
C LYS A 303 -3.75 20.20 38.06
#